data_AF-A0A927H546-F1
#
_entry.id   AF-A0A927H546-F1
#
_cell.length_a   1.000
_cell.length_b   1.000
_cell.length_c   1.000
_cell.angle_alpha   90.00
_cell.angle_beta   90.00
_cell.angle_gamma   90.00
#
_symmetry.space_group_name_H-M   'P 1'
#
loop_
_entity.id
_entity.type
_entity.pdbx_description
1 polymer ?
#
loop_
_entity_poly.entity_id
_entity_poly.type
_entity_poly.pdbx_seq_one_letter_code
_entity_poly.pdbx_strand_id
1 'polypeptide(L)'
;MDNKLTTRQQKRQQEREIIEEYHKLVTEEALEPLYQSFMEWKSGSLRYFELTELIHLFHKKNQDIYKDFSYTEHNELVLLAKLKLGQLTEKDINENKRFLEILGYVDRSAGLEE
;
A
#
# COMPACT_ATOMS: atom_id res chain seq x y z
N MET A 1 36.17 -4.78 6.78
CA MET A 1 35.44 -6.05 6.94
C MET A 1 34.24 -5.97 6.04
N ASP A 2 34.20 -6.76 4.97
CA ASP A 2 33.05 -6.80 4.06
C ASP A 2 31.88 -7.43 4.79
N ASN A 3 31.02 -6.59 5.36
CA ASN A 3 29.83 -7.02 6.07
C ASN A 3 28.76 -7.39 5.04
N LYS A 4 29.01 -8.45 4.26
CA LYS A 4 28.05 -8.99 3.29
C LYS A 4 26.91 -9.66 4.06
N LEU A 5 25.71 -9.11 3.89
CA LEU A 5 24.49 -9.71 4.41
C LEU A 5 24.33 -11.14 3.89
N THR A 6 23.84 -12.02 4.76
CA THR A 6 23.41 -13.37 4.34
C THR A 6 22.22 -13.28 3.40
N THR A 7 21.99 -14.30 2.58
CA THR A 7 20.84 -14.36 1.65
C THR A 7 19.50 -14.17 2.39
N ARG A 8 19.37 -14.70 3.61
CA ARG A 8 18.16 -14.52 4.44
C ARG A 8 17.98 -13.07 4.88
N GLN A 9 19.07 -12.39 5.24
CA GLN A 9 19.02 -10.97 5.62
C GLN A 9 18.71 -10.08 4.42
N GLN A 10 19.30 -10.38 3.25
CA GLN A 10 18.99 -9.68 2.01
C GLN A 10 17.51 -9.81 1.65
N LYS A 11 16.94 -11.02 1.72
CA LYS A 11 15.50 -11.23 1.48
C LYS A 11 14.64 -10.40 2.43
N ARG A 12 14.94 -10.42 3.74
CA ARG A 12 14.19 -9.63 4.73
C ARG A 12 14.31 -8.13 4.51
N GLN A 13 15.45 -7.67 4.00
CA GLN A 13 15.66 -6.27 3.67
C GLN A 13 14.79 -5.86 2.48
N GLN A 14 14.80 -6.65 1.41
CA GLN A 14 13.93 -6.44 0.23
C GLN A 14 12.44 -6.45 0.60
N GLU A 15 12.03 -7.38 1.47
CA GLU A 15 10.65 -7.43 1.98
C GLU A 15 10.27 -6.18 2.79
N ARG A 16 11.20 -5.59 3.55
CA ARG A 16 10.95 -4.33 4.27
C ARG A 16 10.81 -3.16 3.32
N GLU A 17 11.69 -3.08 2.32
CA GLU A 17 11.69 -2.01 1.32
C GLU A 17 10.37 -1.97 0.53
N ILE A 18 9.87 -3.13 0.09
CA ILE A 18 8.61 -3.18 -0.65
C ILE A 18 7.40 -2.85 0.23
N ILE A 19 7.41 -3.25 1.50
CA ILE A 19 6.35 -2.88 2.47
C ILE A 19 6.40 -1.37 2.74
N GLU A 20 7.58 -0.79 2.87
CA GLU A 20 7.76 0.65 3.08
C GLU A 20 7.27 1.45 1.87
N GLU A 21 7.60 1.02 0.66
CA GLU A 21 7.12 1.64 -0.58
C GLU A 21 5.59 1.57 -0.68
N TYR A 22 5.00 0.42 -0.36
CA TYR A 22 3.55 0.25 -0.34
C TYR A 22 2.88 1.12 0.74
N HIS A 23 3.45 1.17 1.96
CA HIS A 23 2.95 2.03 3.04
C HIS A 23 2.97 3.50 2.63
N LYS A 24 4.07 3.94 1.99
CA LYS A 24 4.19 5.29 1.47
C LYS A 24 3.08 5.57 0.45
N LEU A 25 2.90 4.71 -0.55
CA LEU A 25 1.88 4.87 -1.58
C LEU A 25 0.49 5.10 -0.97
N VAL A 26 0.02 4.18 -0.12
CA VAL A 26 -1.34 4.27 0.44
C VAL A 26 -1.52 5.48 1.37
N THR A 27 -0.44 5.89 2.05
CA THR A 27 -0.46 7.06 2.93
C THR A 27 -0.52 8.35 2.10
N GLU A 28 0.27 8.46 1.04
CA GLU A 28 0.25 9.61 0.12
C GLU A 28 -1.09 9.72 -0.61
N GLU A 29 -1.66 8.60 -1.09
CA GLU A 29 -3.00 8.56 -1.67
C GLU A 29 -4.09 8.99 -0.68
N ALA A 30 -3.92 8.69 0.61
CA ALA A 30 -4.85 9.13 1.65
C ALA A 30 -4.68 10.61 2.03
N LEU A 31 -3.46 11.14 1.92
CA LEU A 31 -3.13 12.54 2.22
C LEU A 31 -3.57 13.49 1.10
N GLU A 32 -3.53 13.06 -0.17
CA GLU A 32 -3.79 13.94 -1.31
C GLU A 32 -5.16 14.65 -1.23
N PRO A 33 -6.29 13.98 -0.91
CA PRO A 33 -7.58 14.68 -0.75
C PRO A 33 -7.57 15.70 0.40
N LEU A 34 -6.86 15.39 1.49
CA LEU A 34 -6.73 16.32 2.61
C LEU A 34 -5.89 17.55 2.20
N TYR A 35 -4.83 17.34 1.43
CA TYR A 35 -4.04 18.43 0.87
C TYR A 35 -4.90 19.36 0.00
N GLN A 36 -5.73 18.81 -0.89
CA GLN A 36 -6.67 19.61 -1.68
C GLN A 36 -7.65 20.39 -0.79
N SER A 37 -8.13 19.78 0.30
CA SER A 37 -9.00 20.46 1.27
C SER A 37 -8.30 21.66 1.94
N PHE A 38 -7.01 21.56 2.24
CA PHE A 38 -6.22 22.69 2.73
C PHE A 38 -6.10 23.81 1.68
N MET A 39 -5.94 23.46 0.41
CA MET A 39 -5.86 24.43 -0.69
C MET A 39 -7.19 25.16 -0.87
N GLU A 40 -8.32 24.45 -0.80
CA GLU A 40 -9.67 25.02 -0.85
C GLU A 40 -9.92 25.96 0.33
N TRP A 41 -9.56 25.56 1.54
CA TRP A 41 -9.66 26.43 2.72
C TRP A 41 -8.83 27.69 2.58
N LYS A 42 -7.58 27.56 2.13
CA LYS A 42 -6.68 28.70 1.91
C LYS A 42 -7.23 29.68 0.88
N SER A 43 -7.96 29.19 -0.13
CA SER A 43 -8.62 30.01 -1.15
C SER A 43 -9.91 30.69 -0.65
N GLY A 44 -10.44 30.29 0.51
CA GLY A 44 -11.73 30.75 1.04
C GLY A 44 -12.94 29.96 0.52
N SER A 45 -12.72 28.93 -0.31
CA SER A 45 -13.78 28.09 -0.89
C SER A 45 -14.32 27.05 0.10
N LEU A 46 -13.54 26.71 1.13
CA LEU A 46 -13.92 25.78 2.21
C LEU A 46 -13.88 26.50 3.56
N ARG A 47 -14.91 26.35 4.39
CA ARG A 47 -14.95 26.98 5.72
C ARG A 47 -14.05 26.22 6.70
N TYR A 48 -13.56 26.92 7.71
CA TYR A 48 -12.63 26.33 8.68
C TYR A 48 -13.20 25.08 9.38
N PHE A 49 -14.50 25.06 9.71
CA PHE A 49 -15.11 23.92 10.39
C PHE A 49 -15.30 22.71 9.47
N GLU A 50 -15.40 22.92 8.15
CA GLU A 50 -15.48 21.83 7.18
C GLU A 50 -14.10 21.18 7.03
N LEU A 51 -13.04 21.99 6.97
CA LEU A 51 -11.65 21.49 6.99
C LEU A 51 -11.37 20.68 8.26
N THR A 52 -11.81 21.13 9.44
CA THR A 52 -11.57 20.37 10.68
C THR A 52 -12.25 19.00 10.65
N GLU A 53 -13.46 18.89 10.09
CA GLU A 53 -14.12 17.59 9.94
C GLU A 53 -13.41 16.68 8.94
N LEU A 54 -12.90 17.23 7.84
CA LEU A 54 -12.09 16.46 6.88
C LEU A 54 -10.77 15.96 7.50
N ILE A 55 -10.14 16.74 8.38
CA ILE A 55 -8.98 16.29 9.18
C ILE A 55 -9.36 15.13 10.10
N HIS A 56 -10.51 15.18 10.78
CA HIS A 56 -10.98 14.06 11.62
C HIS A 56 -11.23 12.79 10.80
N LEU A 57 -11.83 12.91 9.61
CA LEU A 57 -12.02 11.78 8.70
C LEU A 57 -10.69 11.19 8.23
N PHE A 58 -9.71 12.04 7.91
CA PHE A 58 -8.35 11.59 7.57
C PHE A 58 -7.71 10.85 8.74
N HIS A 59 -7.80 11.36 9.97
CA HIS A 59 -7.25 10.67 11.15
C HIS A 59 -7.82 9.26 11.31
N LYS A 60 -9.13 9.08 11.09
CA LYS A 60 -9.76 7.75 11.12
C LYS A 60 -9.19 6.85 10.01
N LYS A 61 -9.07 7.35 8.77
CA LYS A 61 -8.48 6.61 7.67
C LYS A 61 -7.02 6.22 7.94
N ASN A 62 -6.24 7.14 8.50
CA ASN A 62 -4.84 6.87 8.85
C ASN A 62 -4.70 5.85 9.99
N GLN A 63 -5.65 5.82 10.93
CA GLN A 63 -5.71 4.75 11.92
C GLN A 63 -5.99 3.40 11.27
N ASP A 64 -6.86 3.34 10.27
CA ASP A 64 -7.14 2.09 9.56
C ASP A 64 -5.92 1.63 8.73
N ILE A 65 -5.22 2.54 8.05
CA ILE A 65 -3.92 2.24 7.42
C ILE A 65 -2.93 1.68 8.44
N TYR A 66 -2.79 2.31 9.60
CA TYR A 66 -1.89 1.80 10.65
C TYR A 66 -2.26 0.38 11.09
N LYS A 67 -3.56 0.08 11.26
CA LYS A 67 -4.03 -1.26 11.63
C LYS A 67 -3.71 -2.28 10.55
N ASP A 68 -3.94 -1.94 9.29
CA ASP A 68 -3.67 -2.83 8.15
C ASP A 68 -2.20 -3.28 8.15
N PHE A 69 -1.26 -2.36 8.41
CA PHE A 69 0.17 -2.68 8.42
C PHE A 69 0.66 -3.32 9.74
N SER A 70 -0.09 -3.14 10.82
CA SER A 70 0.29 -3.68 12.14
C SER A 70 -0.32 -5.04 12.45
N TYR A 71 -1.47 -5.37 11.85
CA TYR A 71 -2.23 -6.58 12.14
C TYR A 71 -2.29 -7.57 10.98
N THR A 72 -1.88 -7.18 9.77
CA THR A 72 -1.72 -8.14 8.67
C THR A 72 -0.45 -8.95 8.87
N GLU A 73 -0.54 -10.26 8.63
CA GLU A 73 0.61 -11.16 8.71
C GLU A 73 1.69 -10.73 7.70
N HIS A 74 2.96 -10.80 8.09
CA HIS A 74 4.09 -10.26 7.30
C HIS A 74 4.10 -10.78 5.86
N ASN A 75 3.88 -12.08 5.65
CA ASN A 75 3.89 -12.67 4.30
C ASN A 75 2.71 -12.18 3.44
N GLU A 76 1.54 -11.98 4.04
CA GLU A 76 0.38 -11.44 3.34
C GLU A 76 0.62 -9.97 2.97
N LEU A 77 1.24 -9.20 3.87
CA LEU A 77 1.58 -7.81 3.63
C LEU A 77 2.60 -7.66 2.50
N VAL A 78 3.62 -8.52 2.43
CA VAL A 78 4.58 -8.57 1.30
C VAL A 78 3.84 -8.85 -0.01
N LEU A 79 2.93 -9.82 -0.01
CA LEU A 79 2.19 -10.19 -1.23
C LEU A 79 1.22 -9.09 -1.68
N LEU A 80 0.55 -8.44 -0.73
CA LEU A 80 -0.32 -7.30 -1.00
C LEU A 80 0.48 -6.12 -1.54
N ALA A 81 1.65 -5.83 -0.97
CA ALA A 81 2.56 -4.80 -1.46
C ALA A 81 2.99 -5.08 -2.91
N LYS A 82 3.42 -6.32 -3.21
CA LYS A 82 3.75 -6.73 -4.58
C LYS A 82 2.58 -6.56 -5.54
N LEU A 83 1.37 -6.96 -5.13
CA LEU A 83 0.17 -6.79 -5.95
C LEU A 83 -0.09 -5.31 -6.26
N LYS A 84 -0.08 -4.46 -5.23
CA LYS A 84 -0.41 -3.03 -5.34
C LYS A 84 0.64 -2.24 -6.10
N LEU A 85 1.90 -2.64 -6.02
CA LEU A 85 3.02 -2.03 -6.74
C LEU A 85 3.25 -2.65 -8.13
N GLY A 86 2.48 -3.67 -8.53
CA GLY A 86 2.66 -4.34 -9.82
C GLY A 86 3.96 -5.17 -9.91
N GLN A 87 4.47 -5.63 -8.78
CA GLN A 87 5.73 -6.38 -8.63
C GLN A 87 5.51 -7.87 -8.32
N LEU A 88 4.34 -8.43 -8.65
CA LEU A 88 4.09 -9.87 -8.51
C LEU A 88 4.95 -10.68 -9.48
N THR A 89 5.59 -11.74 -8.98
CA THR A 89 6.30 -12.72 -9.82
C THR A 89 5.37 -13.89 -10.18
N GLU A 90 5.72 -14.65 -11.23
CA GLU A 90 5.00 -15.89 -11.58
C GLU A 90 4.93 -16.87 -10.40
N LYS A 91 6.01 -16.93 -9.60
CA LYS A 91 6.04 -17.75 -8.40
C LYS A 91 5.00 -17.29 -7.38
N ASP A 92 4.92 -15.98 -7.14
CA ASP A 92 3.93 -15.41 -6.21
C ASP A 92 2.50 -15.74 -6.67
N ILE A 93 2.24 -15.64 -7.97
CA ILE A 93 0.93 -15.96 -8.58
C ILE A 93 0.58 -17.43 -8.41
N ASN A 94 1.50 -18.32 -8.77
CA ASN A 94 1.29 -19.76 -8.71
C ASN A 94 1.10 -20.28 -7.27
N GLU A 95 1.88 -19.76 -6.32
CA GLU A 95 1.83 -20.20 -4.92
C GLU A 95 0.63 -19.62 -4.16
N ASN A 96 0.10 -18.46 -4.59
CA ASN A 96 -0.91 -17.71 -3.83
C ASN A 96 -2.19 -17.41 -4.62
N LYS A 97 -2.44 -18.14 -5.72
CA LYS A 97 -3.54 -17.89 -6.66
C LYS A 97 -4.89 -17.57 -5.99
N ARG A 98 -5.36 -18.45 -5.11
CA ARG A 98 -6.65 -18.29 -4.42
C ARG A 98 -6.71 -17.02 -3.56
N PHE A 99 -5.62 -16.68 -2.89
CA PHE A 99 -5.56 -15.46 -2.07
C PHE A 99 -5.52 -14.21 -2.95
N LEU A 100 -4.76 -14.24 -4.04
CA LEU A 100 -4.71 -13.15 -5.02
C LEU A 100 -6.08 -12.90 -5.67
N GLU A 101 -6.84 -13.95 -6.00
CA GLU A 101 -8.22 -13.84 -6.50
C GLU A 101 -9.13 -13.11 -5.49
N ILE A 102 -9.03 -13.42 -4.18
CA ILE A 102 -9.76 -12.72 -3.12
C ILE A 102 -9.38 -11.24 -3.07
N LEU A 103 -8.11 -10.92 -3.33
CA LEU A 103 -7.60 -9.55 -3.39
C LEU A 103 -7.92 -8.83 -4.72
N GLY A 104 -8.65 -9.47 -5.63
CA GLY A 104 -9.08 -8.89 -6.90
C GLY A 104 -8.02 -8.93 -8.01
N TYR A 105 -7.01 -9.79 -7.89
CA TYR A 105 -6.09 -10.06 -8.98
C TYR A 105 -6.82 -10.79 -10.12
N VAL A 106 -6.71 -10.25 -11.34
CA VAL A 106 -7.18 -10.89 -12.57
C VAL A 106 -5.98 -11.21 -13.42
N ASP A 107 -5.73 -12.49 -13.66
CA ASP A 107 -4.65 -12.95 -14.51
C ASP A 107 -4.95 -12.61 -15.97
N ARG A 108 -4.26 -11.59 -16.50
CA ARG A 108 -4.41 -11.14 -17.90
C ARG A 108 -3.58 -11.97 -18.88
N SER A 109 -2.72 -12.87 -18.39
CA SER A 109 -1.93 -13.75 -19.27
C SER A 109 -2.76 -14.86 -19.91
N ALA A 110 -3.94 -15.16 -19.35
CA ALA A 110 -4.89 -16.14 -19.89
C ALA A 110 -5.72 -15.64 -21.09
N GLY A 111 -5.48 -14.42 -21.59
CA GLY A 111 -6.27 -13.76 -22.65
C GLY A 111 -5.53 -13.43 -23.94
N LEU A 112 -4.31 -13.95 -24.16
CA LEU A 112 -3.52 -13.74 -25.39
C LEU A 112 -3.36 -15.05 -26.18
N GLU A 113 -4.47 -15.73 -26.44
CA GLU A 113 -4.60 -16.69 -27.54
C GLU A 113 -5.69 -16.17 -28.50
N GLU A 114 -5.31 -15.26 -29.40
CA GLU A 114 -5.99 -15.02 -30.68
C GLU A 114 -4.94 -14.91 -31.81
#